data_AF-A0A4Q4WJQ0-F1
#
_entry.id   AF-A0A4Q4WJQ0-F1
#
_cell.length_a   1.000
_cell.length_b   1.000
_cell.length_c   1.000
_cell.angle_alpha   90.00
_cell.angle_beta   90.00
_cell.angle_gamma   90.00
#
_symmetry.space_group_name_H-M   'P 1'
#
loop_
_entity.id
_entity.type
_entity.pdbx_description
1 polymer ?
#
loop_
_entity_poly.entity_id
_entity_poly.type
_entity_poly.pdbx_seq_one_letter_code
_entity_poly.pdbx_strand_id
1 'polypeptide(L)'
;MSINIVRFEYQDQTQWGVIRDTRITPVPGTYATTGDFVRNTTLAQLAALDGEAIAVSAVKLLSPVTRNQQFICQGANYRQHMIESGMDPDVKTYNMIFTKASSCIVAADSDVIKPKRVQFLDYEIELGLVMRQSIHAPVDVTDDNLHEYVAGAVIVNDYSARDVQIPQMQFYKGKSFRACSSS
;
A
#
# COMPACT_ATOMS: atom_id res chain seq x y z
N MET A 1 -1.37 14.45 15.84
CA MET A 1 -2.53 13.55 15.70
C MET A 1 -2.47 12.95 14.30
N SER A 2 -2.63 11.65 14.14
CA SER A 2 -2.62 11.00 12.82
C SER A 2 -3.89 11.38 12.04
N ILE A 3 -3.75 11.61 10.73
CA ILE A 3 -4.87 11.86 9.83
C ILE A 3 -5.06 10.60 9.00
N ASN A 4 -6.23 9.99 9.11
CA ASN A 4 -6.57 8.80 8.34
C ASN A 4 -7.32 9.23 7.08
N ILE A 5 -6.80 8.81 5.93
CA ILE A 5 -7.30 9.21 4.62
C ILE A 5 -7.84 7.96 3.93
N VAL A 6 -9.03 8.07 3.35
CA VAL A 6 -9.67 6.99 2.62
C VAL A 6 -10.01 7.45 1.22
N ARG A 7 -9.93 6.50 0.28
CA ARG A 7 -10.53 6.63 -1.04
C ARG A 7 -11.77 5.75 -1.06
N PHE A 8 -12.88 6.28 -1.52
CA PHE A 8 -14.17 5.58 -1.44
C PHE A 8 -15.05 5.91 -2.64
N GLU A 9 -16.04 5.07 -2.89
CA GLU A 9 -17.11 5.27 -3.85
C GLU A 9 -18.43 5.49 -3.11
N TYR A 10 -19.12 6.58 -3.45
CA TYR A 10 -20.43 6.94 -2.91
C TYR A 10 -21.26 7.55 -4.05
N GLN A 11 -22.49 7.06 -4.25
CA GLN A 11 -23.38 7.52 -5.32
C GLN A 11 -22.70 7.55 -6.70
N ASP A 12 -22.01 6.44 -7.04
CA ASP A 12 -21.26 6.26 -8.31
C ASP A 12 -20.13 7.27 -8.56
N GLN A 13 -19.68 7.98 -7.52
CA GLN A 13 -18.54 8.89 -7.58
C GLN A 13 -17.40 8.40 -6.70
N THR A 14 -16.20 8.31 -7.28
CA THR A 14 -14.97 8.08 -6.51
C THR A 14 -14.47 9.39 -5.92
N GLN A 15 -14.25 9.40 -4.62
CA GLN A 15 -13.85 10.58 -3.86
C GLN A 15 -12.75 10.23 -2.84
N TRP A 16 -12.13 11.26 -2.28
CA TRP A 16 -11.20 11.15 -1.16
C TRP A 16 -11.84 11.74 0.09
N GLY A 17 -11.50 11.23 1.26
CA GLY A 17 -12.10 11.65 2.51
C GLY A 17 -11.16 11.48 3.69
N VAL A 18 -11.40 12.25 4.75
CA VAL A 18 -10.78 12.03 6.06
C VAL A 18 -11.75 11.19 6.89
N ILE A 19 -11.28 10.04 7.37
CA ILE A 19 -12.06 9.17 8.25
C ILE A 19 -11.79 9.50 9.72
N ARG A 20 -12.86 9.73 10.47
CA ARG A 20 -12.86 9.95 11.92
C ARG A 20 -13.94 9.05 12.51
N ASP A 21 -13.55 8.11 13.36
CA ASP A 21 -14.41 7.03 13.84
C ASP A 21 -15.10 6.27 12.69
N THR A 22 -16.43 6.29 12.63
CA THR A 22 -17.23 5.63 11.58
C THR A 22 -17.78 6.61 10.55
N ARG A 23 -17.17 7.79 10.42
CA ARG A 23 -17.61 8.89 9.57
C ARG A 23 -16.49 9.35 8.64
N ILE A 24 -16.86 9.67 7.40
CA ILE A 24 -15.95 10.18 6.38
C ILE A 24 -16.40 11.58 6.01
N THR A 25 -15.52 12.56 6.18
CA THR A 25 -15.71 13.92 5.64
C THR A 25 -15.06 13.97 4.25
N PRO A 26 -15.82 14.18 3.17
CA PRO A 26 -15.26 14.28 1.82
C PRO A 26 -14.27 15.44 1.72
N VAL A 27 -13.14 15.21 1.04
CA VAL A 27 -12.18 16.25 0.67
C VAL A 27 -12.71 16.94 -0.59
N PRO A 28 -12.96 18.27 -0.58
CA PRO A 28 -13.44 18.98 -1.77
C PRO A 28 -12.46 18.87 -2.94
N GLY A 29 -13.01 18.67 -4.14
CA GLY A 29 -12.23 18.55 -5.37
C GLY A 29 -12.16 17.11 -5.89
N THR A 30 -11.55 16.97 -7.07
CA THR A 30 -11.41 15.68 -7.75
C THR A 30 -9.93 15.38 -7.93
N TYR A 31 -9.49 14.24 -7.40
CA TYR A 31 -8.10 13.80 -7.48
C TYR A 31 -8.03 12.42 -8.12
N ALA A 32 -7.51 12.35 -9.33
CA ALA A 32 -7.57 11.13 -10.15
C ALA A 32 -6.64 10.03 -9.63
N THR A 33 -5.54 10.40 -8.97
CA THR A 33 -4.52 9.47 -8.49
C THR A 33 -4.10 9.79 -7.06
N THR A 34 -3.49 8.82 -6.36
CA THR A 34 -2.90 9.05 -5.03
C THR A 34 -1.85 10.16 -5.08
N GLY A 35 -1.01 10.18 -6.11
CA GLY A 35 0.00 11.23 -6.27
C GLY A 35 -0.61 12.61 -6.53
N ASP A 36 -1.72 12.66 -7.28
CA ASP A 36 -2.48 13.91 -7.52
C ASP A 36 -3.09 14.44 -6.21
N PHE A 37 -3.69 13.55 -5.41
CA PHE A 37 -4.20 13.89 -4.09
C PHE A 37 -3.09 14.41 -3.16
N VAL A 38 -1.96 13.70 -3.07
CA VAL A 38 -0.84 14.06 -2.19
C VAL A 38 -0.20 15.40 -2.57
N ARG A 39 -0.11 15.74 -3.87
CA ARG A 39 0.49 17.00 -4.34
C ARG A 39 -0.41 18.21 -4.12
N ASN A 40 -1.73 18.02 -4.15
CA ASN A 40 -2.71 19.10 -4.12
C ASN A 40 -3.42 19.25 -2.75
N THR A 41 -2.95 18.53 -1.73
CA THR A 41 -3.49 18.63 -0.37
C THR A 41 -2.36 18.76 0.66
N THR A 42 -2.68 19.33 1.81
CA THR A 42 -1.78 19.46 2.96
C THR A 42 -2.40 18.88 4.21
N LEU A 43 -1.58 18.39 5.14
CA LEU A 43 -2.07 17.86 6.41
C LEU A 43 -2.86 18.91 7.20
N ALA A 44 -2.48 20.19 7.12
CA ALA A 44 -3.21 21.27 7.78
C ALA A 44 -4.63 21.43 7.21
N GLN A 45 -4.79 21.42 5.89
CA GLN A 45 -6.10 21.46 5.24
C GLN A 45 -6.95 20.23 5.62
N LEU A 46 -6.36 19.04 5.58
CA LEU A 46 -7.06 17.80 5.90
C LEU A 46 -7.47 17.73 7.38
N ALA A 47 -6.62 18.24 8.28
CA ALA A 47 -6.93 18.31 9.71
C ALA A 47 -8.09 19.27 9.99
N ALA A 48 -8.12 20.40 9.28
CA ALA A 48 -9.13 21.43 9.41
C ALA A 48 -10.46 21.12 8.69
N LEU A 49 -10.55 20.00 7.95
CA LEU A 49 -11.78 19.63 7.25
C LEU A 49 -12.96 19.51 8.21
N ASP A 50 -13.99 20.31 7.95
CA ASP A 50 -15.31 20.26 8.54
C ASP A 50 -16.36 20.06 7.42
N GLY A 51 -17.59 19.74 7.81
CA GLY A 51 -18.68 19.53 6.86
C GLY A 51 -19.49 18.25 7.09
N GLU A 52 -20.41 18.01 6.17
CA GLU A 52 -21.29 16.83 6.22
C GLU A 52 -20.48 15.55 6.11
N ALA A 53 -20.69 14.62 7.04
CA ALA A 53 -19.93 13.39 7.13
C ALA A 53 -20.81 12.17 6.80
N ILE A 54 -20.32 11.34 5.89
CA ILE A 54 -20.98 10.14 5.39
C ILE A 54 -20.61 8.97 6.32
N ALA A 55 -21.58 8.09 6.61
CA ALA A 55 -21.28 6.88 7.36
C ALA A 55 -20.39 5.94 6.54
N VAL A 56 -19.35 5.37 7.14
CA VAL A 56 -18.45 4.40 6.47
C VAL A 56 -19.24 3.22 5.90
N SER A 57 -20.29 2.78 6.59
CA SER A 57 -21.17 1.69 6.13
C SER A 57 -22.01 2.02 4.90
N ALA A 58 -22.07 3.29 4.48
CA ALA A 58 -22.83 3.73 3.31
C ALA A 58 -21.95 3.87 2.05
N VAL A 59 -20.63 3.63 2.16
CA VAL A 59 -19.68 3.76 1.06
C VAL A 59 -19.01 2.44 0.77
N LYS A 60 -18.44 2.33 -0.43
CA LYS A 60 -17.50 1.26 -0.76
C LYS A 60 -16.08 1.79 -0.64
N LEU A 61 -15.28 1.23 0.27
CA LEU A 61 -13.87 1.59 0.39
C LEU A 61 -13.09 1.07 -0.83
N LEU A 62 -12.12 1.87 -1.27
CA LEU A 62 -11.23 1.54 -2.36
C LEU A 62 -9.80 1.53 -1.82
N SER A 63 -8.88 0.86 -2.53
CA SER A 63 -7.45 0.99 -2.21
C SER A 63 -7.03 2.47 -2.22
N PRO A 64 -6.30 2.93 -1.19
CA PRO A 64 -5.77 4.28 -1.13
C PRO A 64 -4.63 4.50 -2.14
N VAL A 65 -4.09 3.42 -2.72
CA VAL A 65 -3.07 3.46 -3.77
C VAL A 65 -3.73 3.20 -5.12
N THR A 66 -3.78 4.23 -5.97
CA THR A 66 -4.34 4.09 -7.31
C THR A 66 -3.48 3.20 -8.20
N ARG A 67 -4.05 2.72 -9.32
CA ARG A 67 -3.34 1.86 -10.28
C ARG A 67 -2.18 2.59 -10.96
N ASN A 68 -1.36 1.83 -11.71
CA ASN A 68 -0.21 2.30 -12.49
C ASN A 68 0.91 2.94 -11.66
N GLN A 69 1.08 2.50 -10.41
CA GLN A 69 2.20 2.89 -9.56
C GLN A 69 3.30 1.83 -9.56
N GLN A 70 4.51 2.26 -9.23
CA GLN A 70 5.62 1.34 -9.00
C GLN A 70 5.47 0.74 -7.59
N PHE A 71 5.33 -0.58 -7.52
CA PHE A 71 5.22 -1.29 -6.25
C PHE A 71 6.55 -2.01 -5.97
N ILE A 72 7.37 -1.39 -5.12
CA ILE A 72 8.68 -1.87 -4.70
C ILE A 72 8.53 -2.51 -3.32
N CYS A 73 9.12 -3.68 -3.14
CA CYS A 73 9.03 -4.46 -1.92
C CYS A 73 10.42 -4.81 -1.40
N GLN A 74 10.55 -4.90 -0.08
CA GLN A 74 11.76 -5.30 0.60
C GLN A 74 11.56 -6.68 1.22
N GLY A 75 12.20 -7.70 0.66
CA GLY A 75 12.18 -9.04 1.19
C GLY A 75 13.11 -9.20 2.39
N ALA A 76 12.79 -10.16 3.26
CA ALA A 76 13.68 -10.61 4.34
C ALA A 76 14.12 -9.45 5.25
N ASN A 77 13.18 -8.59 5.64
CA ASN A 77 13.47 -7.39 6.43
C ASN A 77 13.28 -7.57 7.95
N TYR A 78 12.64 -8.66 8.36
CA TYR A 78 12.50 -9.02 9.77
C TYR A 78 13.45 -10.16 10.09
N ARG A 79 14.35 -9.93 11.06
CA ARG A 79 15.36 -10.92 11.49
C ARG A 79 14.74 -12.29 11.79
N GLN A 80 13.62 -12.30 12.49
CA GLN A 80 12.90 -13.52 12.84
C GLN A 80 12.36 -14.25 11.60
N HIS A 81 11.76 -13.50 10.66
CA HIS A 81 11.28 -14.06 9.39
C HIS A 81 12.41 -14.63 8.53
N MET A 82 13.62 -14.04 8.60
CA MET A 82 14.80 -14.59 7.92
C MET A 82 15.14 -15.98 8.46
N ILE A 83 15.21 -16.12 9.79
CA ILE A 83 15.52 -17.39 10.47
C ILE A 83 14.46 -18.44 10.10
N GLU A 84 13.18 -18.09 10.15
CA GLU A 84 12.07 -18.98 9.79
C GLU A 84 12.10 -19.42 8.32
N SER A 85 12.60 -18.54 7.44
CA SER A 85 12.77 -18.83 6.02
C SER A 85 14.08 -19.57 5.70
N GLY A 86 14.88 -19.94 6.72
CA GLY A 86 16.15 -20.64 6.57
C GLY A 86 17.31 -19.75 6.07
N MET A 87 17.17 -18.43 6.18
CA MET A 87 18.23 -17.47 5.87
C MET A 87 19.02 -17.10 7.13
N ASP A 88 20.34 -16.91 6.96
CA ASP A 88 21.19 -16.36 8.02
C ASP A 88 21.10 -14.82 8.01
N PRO A 89 20.50 -14.19 9.04
CA PRO A 89 20.39 -12.74 9.11
C PRO A 89 21.74 -12.04 9.20
N ASP A 90 22.75 -12.69 9.75
CA ASP A 90 24.04 -12.08 10.04
C ASP A 90 24.98 -12.10 8.80
N VAL A 91 24.57 -12.81 7.73
CA VAL A 91 25.29 -12.88 6.43
C VAL A 91 24.70 -11.91 5.39
N LYS A 92 23.52 -11.35 5.61
CA LYS A 92 22.86 -10.47 4.63
C LYS A 92 23.48 -9.07 4.63
N THR A 93 24.30 -8.80 3.62
CA THR A 93 25.00 -7.51 3.43
C THR A 93 24.28 -6.52 2.52
N TYR A 94 23.11 -6.87 1.99
CA TYR A 94 22.36 -6.05 1.04
C TYR A 94 20.84 -6.14 1.25
N ASN A 95 20.10 -5.18 0.68
CA ASN A 95 18.65 -5.18 0.69
C ASN A 95 18.10 -6.02 -0.47
N MET A 96 17.23 -6.96 -0.15
CA MET A 96 16.54 -7.77 -1.16
C MET A 96 15.35 -6.97 -1.69
N ILE A 97 15.51 -6.37 -2.86
CA ILE A 97 14.47 -5.55 -3.49
C ILE A 97 13.86 -6.30 -4.66
N PHE A 98 12.53 -6.32 -4.73
CA PHE A 98 11.77 -6.84 -5.88
C PHE A 98 10.56 -5.96 -6.16
N THR A 99 9.91 -6.19 -7.30
CA THR A 99 8.69 -5.48 -7.66
C THR A 99 7.50 -6.41 -7.74
N LYS A 100 6.31 -5.84 -7.57
CA LYS A 100 5.03 -6.49 -7.85
C LYS A 100 4.29 -5.74 -8.96
N ALA A 101 3.49 -6.46 -9.73
CA ALA A 101 2.65 -5.83 -10.75
C ALA A 101 1.61 -4.92 -10.08
N SER A 102 1.43 -3.70 -10.56
CA SER A 102 0.41 -2.77 -10.05
C SER A 102 -1.02 -3.32 -10.14
N SER A 103 -1.24 -4.32 -11.01
CA SER A 103 -2.52 -5.02 -11.17
C SER A 103 -2.88 -5.97 -10.02
N CYS A 104 -1.97 -6.23 -9.08
CA CYS A 104 -2.24 -7.04 -7.88
C CYS A 104 -2.89 -6.24 -6.74
N ILE A 105 -2.84 -4.90 -6.79
CA ILE A 105 -3.38 -3.99 -5.77
C ILE A 105 -4.91 -4.00 -5.81
N VAL A 106 -5.52 -4.30 -4.66
CA VAL A 106 -6.98 -4.32 -4.43
C VAL A 106 -7.32 -3.66 -3.09
N ALA A 107 -8.60 -3.38 -2.86
CA ALA A 107 -9.06 -2.79 -1.60
C ALA A 107 -8.91 -3.79 -0.44
N ALA A 108 -8.84 -3.27 0.79
CA ALA A 108 -8.68 -4.06 2.01
C ALA A 108 -9.72 -5.18 2.20
N ASP A 109 -10.95 -4.98 1.70
CA ASP A 109 -12.08 -5.90 1.80
C ASP A 109 -12.30 -6.77 0.56
N SER A 110 -11.37 -6.74 -0.40
CA SER A 110 -11.49 -7.52 -1.63
C SER A 110 -11.22 -9.00 -1.41
N ASP A 111 -11.98 -9.85 -2.08
CA ASP A 111 -11.75 -11.30 -2.09
C ASP A 111 -10.36 -11.63 -2.65
N VAL A 112 -9.66 -12.54 -1.97
CA VAL A 112 -8.37 -13.07 -2.41
C VAL A 112 -8.60 -14.23 -3.38
N ILE A 113 -8.20 -14.04 -4.63
CA ILE A 113 -8.42 -15.04 -5.68
C ILE A 113 -7.19 -15.94 -5.81
N LYS A 114 -7.23 -17.15 -5.24
CA LYS A 114 -6.19 -18.16 -5.44
C LYS A 114 -6.27 -18.78 -6.85
N PRO A 115 -5.24 -18.65 -7.71
CA PRO A 115 -5.24 -19.31 -9.01
C PRO A 115 -5.28 -20.83 -8.85
N LYS A 116 -6.03 -21.54 -9.73
CA LYS A 116 -6.22 -23.00 -9.63
C LYS A 116 -4.93 -23.81 -9.52
N ARG A 117 -3.87 -23.38 -10.22
CA ARG A 117 -2.56 -24.06 -10.22
C ARG A 117 -1.76 -23.85 -8.93
N VAL A 118 -2.05 -22.80 -8.16
CA VAL A 118 -1.33 -22.45 -6.94
C VAL A 118 -1.83 -23.34 -5.81
N GLN A 119 -0.94 -24.17 -5.27
CA GLN A 119 -1.20 -25.07 -4.15
C GLN A 119 -0.85 -24.42 -2.82
N PHE A 120 0.16 -23.54 -2.81
CA PHE A 120 0.63 -22.88 -1.59
C PHE A 120 0.58 -21.36 -1.74
N LEU A 121 -0.56 -20.78 -1.35
CA LEU A 121 -0.73 -19.34 -1.22
C LEU A 121 -0.51 -18.94 0.24
N ASP A 122 0.36 -17.97 0.46
CA ASP A 122 0.80 -17.50 1.77
C ASP A 122 0.55 -16.00 1.92
N TYR A 123 0.37 -15.52 3.14
CA TYR A 123 0.11 -14.10 3.46
C TYR A 123 1.29 -13.49 4.22
N GLU A 124 1.57 -12.21 3.97
CA GLU A 124 2.64 -11.46 4.64
C GLU A 124 2.11 -10.06 4.95
N ILE A 125 1.88 -9.74 6.23
CA ILE A 125 1.41 -8.41 6.63
C ILE A 125 2.60 -7.48 6.76
N GLU A 126 2.59 -6.41 5.97
CA GLU A 126 3.70 -5.49 5.80
C GLU A 126 3.25 -4.04 5.99
N LEU A 127 4.18 -3.19 6.42
CA LEU A 127 4.02 -1.74 6.41
C LEU A 127 4.42 -1.20 5.04
N GLY A 128 3.46 -0.65 4.30
CA GLY A 128 3.70 0.05 3.05
C GLY A 128 3.93 1.55 3.27
N LEU A 129 4.88 2.13 2.54
CA LEU A 129 5.11 3.57 2.51
C LEU A 129 4.60 4.15 1.18
N VAL A 130 3.82 5.21 1.25
CA VAL A 130 3.42 5.99 0.08
C VAL A 130 4.39 7.15 -0.07
N MET A 131 5.09 7.19 -1.20
CA MET A 131 6.07 8.25 -1.47
C MET A 131 5.38 9.57 -1.83
N ARG A 132 5.89 10.67 -1.28
CA ARG A 132 5.37 12.04 -1.46
C ARG A 132 5.80 12.67 -2.77
N GLN A 133 7.03 12.41 -3.18
CA GLN A 133 7.66 13.02 -4.34
C GLN A 133 8.54 12.03 -5.09
N SER A 134 8.81 12.35 -6.34
CA SER A 134 9.75 11.61 -7.18
C SER A 134 11.19 11.82 -6.69
N ILE A 135 11.97 10.74 -6.65
CA ILE A 135 13.40 10.78 -6.32
C ILE A 135 14.18 10.54 -7.61
N HIS A 136 14.98 11.52 -8.02
CA HIS A 136 15.69 11.53 -9.32
C HIS A 136 17.22 11.36 -9.19
N ALA A 137 17.74 11.43 -7.98
CA ALA A 137 19.16 11.29 -7.66
C ALA A 137 19.30 10.60 -6.29
N PRO A 138 20.49 10.15 -5.89
CA PRO A 138 20.74 9.68 -4.54
C PRO A 138 20.36 10.74 -3.50
N VAL A 139 19.69 10.32 -2.43
CA VAL A 139 19.24 11.18 -1.33
C VAL A 139 19.59 10.49 -0.01
N ASP A 140 20.22 11.24 0.89
CA ASP A 140 20.39 10.82 2.29
C ASP A 140 19.14 11.20 3.08
N VAL A 141 18.38 10.19 3.49
CA VAL A 141 17.17 10.36 4.29
C VAL A 141 17.54 10.29 5.77
N THR A 142 17.16 11.32 6.52
CA THR A 142 17.33 11.45 7.97
C THR A 142 15.96 11.59 8.63
N ASP A 143 15.89 11.44 9.96
CA ASP A 143 14.65 11.66 10.71
C ASP A 143 14.09 13.07 10.48
N ASP A 144 14.96 14.06 10.29
CA ASP A 144 14.59 15.45 10.05
C ASP A 144 13.92 15.67 8.68
N ASN A 145 14.33 14.95 7.64
CA ASN A 145 13.82 15.15 6.28
C ASN A 145 12.86 14.05 5.78
N LEU A 146 12.66 12.98 6.57
CA LEU A 146 11.80 11.83 6.20
C LEU A 146 10.40 12.26 5.73
N HIS A 147 9.84 13.27 6.40
CA HIS A 147 8.51 13.82 6.12
C HIS A 147 8.38 14.47 4.73
N GLU A 148 9.50 14.83 4.10
CA GLU A 148 9.53 15.36 2.74
C GLU A 148 9.35 14.24 1.68
N TYR A 149 9.67 12.99 2.04
CA TYR A 149 9.66 11.85 1.11
C TYR A 149 8.52 10.88 1.34
N VAL A 150 7.98 10.80 2.55
CA VAL A 150 6.88 9.89 2.90
C VAL A 150 5.58 10.68 3.06
N ALA A 151 4.58 10.38 2.22
CA ALA A 151 3.25 10.99 2.30
C ALA A 151 2.37 10.33 3.37
N GLY A 152 2.59 9.05 3.63
CA GLY A 152 1.82 8.29 4.60
C GLY A 152 2.22 6.82 4.60
N ALA A 153 1.60 6.08 5.50
CA ALA A 153 1.76 4.64 5.62
C ALA A 153 0.43 3.93 5.34
N VAL A 154 0.52 2.72 4.80
CA VAL A 154 -0.60 1.82 4.54
C VAL A 154 -0.25 0.43 5.07
N ILE A 155 -1.25 -0.36 5.42
CA ILE A 155 -1.03 -1.79 5.68
C ILE A 155 -1.15 -2.52 4.36
N VAL A 156 -0.26 -3.47 4.11
CA VAL A 156 -0.24 -4.25 2.88
C VAL A 156 -0.23 -5.73 3.22
N ASN A 157 -1.02 -6.52 2.50
CA ASN A 157 -0.85 -7.97 2.52
C ASN A 157 -0.10 -8.42 1.25
N ASP A 158 1.16 -8.82 1.38
CA ASP A 158 2.00 -9.33 0.29
C ASP A 158 1.77 -10.83 0.05
N TYR A 159 0.64 -11.16 -0.57
CA TYR A 159 0.36 -12.57 -0.87
C TYR A 159 1.38 -13.16 -1.85
N SER A 160 1.82 -14.37 -1.51
CA SER A 160 2.91 -15.08 -2.17
C SER A 160 2.48 -16.49 -2.54
N ALA A 161 2.52 -16.83 -3.83
CA ALA A 161 2.39 -18.21 -4.30
C ALA A 161 3.75 -18.92 -4.15
N ARG A 162 3.98 -19.56 -3.01
CA ARG A 162 5.30 -20.12 -2.62
C ARG A 162 5.76 -21.25 -3.54
N ASP A 163 4.81 -22.06 -4.00
CA ASP A 163 5.02 -23.13 -4.99
C ASP A 163 5.40 -22.61 -6.38
N VAL A 164 5.20 -21.32 -6.65
CA VAL A 164 5.68 -20.64 -7.86
C VAL A 164 6.98 -19.88 -7.57
N GLN A 165 7.02 -19.14 -6.46
CA GLN A 165 8.13 -18.26 -6.07
C GLN A 165 9.42 -19.04 -5.85
N ILE A 166 9.38 -20.08 -5.01
CA ILE A 166 10.58 -20.80 -4.54
C ILE A 166 11.22 -21.60 -5.68
N PRO A 167 10.50 -22.46 -6.42
CA PRO A 167 11.14 -23.31 -7.43
C PRO A 167 11.66 -22.54 -8.64
N GLN A 168 11.06 -21.39 -8.95
CA GLN A 168 11.43 -20.58 -10.12
C GLN A 168 12.41 -19.47 -9.77
N MET A 169 12.67 -19.23 -8.48
CA MET A 169 13.53 -18.13 -8.00
C MET A 169 13.10 -16.76 -8.55
N GLN A 170 11.79 -16.56 -8.76
CA GLN A 170 11.23 -15.36 -9.37
C GLN A 170 10.11 -14.78 -8.50
N PHE A 171 10.45 -13.75 -7.73
CA PHE A 171 9.52 -13.03 -6.85
C PHE A 171 8.37 -12.39 -7.62
N TYR A 172 8.68 -11.68 -8.73
CA TYR A 172 7.65 -10.97 -9.49
C TYR A 172 6.48 -11.89 -9.88
N LYS A 173 6.76 -13.06 -10.45
CA LYS A 173 5.72 -14.00 -10.88
C LYS A 173 4.96 -14.61 -9.70
N GLY A 174 5.66 -15.00 -8.64
CA GLY A 174 5.05 -15.60 -7.45
C GLY A 174 4.20 -14.62 -6.64
N LYS A 175 4.52 -13.32 -6.71
CA LYS A 175 3.89 -12.27 -5.91
C LYS A 175 2.98 -11.32 -6.72
N SER A 176 2.79 -11.52 -8.03
CA SER A 176 2.02 -10.57 -8.87
C SER A 176 0.72 -11.13 -9.46
N PHE A 177 0.17 -12.20 -8.88
CA PHE A 177 -1.16 -12.66 -9.28
C PHE A 177 -2.22 -11.57 -8.99
N ARG A 178 -3.28 -11.49 -9.82
CA ARG A 178 -4.35 -10.51 -9.61
C ARG A 178 -5.08 -10.81 -8.30
N ALA A 179 -5.48 -9.75 -7.58
CA ALA A 179 -6.13 -9.83 -6.26
C ALA A 179 -5.31 -10.53 -5.17
N CYS A 180 -3.98 -10.37 -5.22
CA CYS A 180 -3.03 -10.89 -4.24
C CYS A 180 -2.33 -9.79 -3.45
N SER A 181 -2.80 -8.53 -3.46
CA SER A 181 -2.30 -7.51 -2.54
C SER A 181 -3.38 -6.53 -2.15
N SER A 182 -3.81 -6.60 -0.89
CA SER A 182 -4.80 -5.70 -0.33
C SER A 182 -4.10 -4.57 0.45
N SER A 183 -4.62 -3.36 0.29
CA SER A 183 -4.15 -2.14 0.97
C SER A 183 -5.29 -1.24 1.39
#